data_AF-A0A6L8KB90-F1
#
_entry.id   AF-A0A6L8KB90-F1
#
_cell.length_a   1.000
_cell.length_b   1.000
_cell.length_c   1.000
_cell.angle_alpha   90.00
_cell.angle_beta   90.00
_cell.angle_gamma   90.00
#
_symmetry.space_group_name_H-M   'P 1'
#
loop_
_entity.id
_entity.type
_entity.pdbx_description
1 polymer ?
#
loop_
_entity_poly.entity_id
_entity_poly.type
_entity_poly.pdbx_seq_one_letter_code
_entity_poly.pdbx_strand_id
1 'polypeptide(L)'
;MTQEQLEHGVRFRVKKAHGDEVVIHRYNTGRFLMQGKAREVYGIVSAVLCELVPDKQAIVQAQLVAFDLPQVKAKDLLEELKQWTPSAVEILGDAGAAIIAPSLALMKLNVELTDYSAFAYPALKGLEAYMKALMAEHDMPIQNVVGFGSSFNGPKLKSGVCAKINCQHTVAAVEKSYDLYNKHRHSLFHADANIELSRIIEQKQEAVSIVHDVLRTIEQTASQIPK
;
A
#
# COMPACT_ATOMS: atom_id res chain seq x y z
N MET A 1 -7.77 -9.96 -18.85
CA MET A 1 -8.15 -11.05 -17.90
C MET A 1 -8.90 -12.10 -18.69
N THR A 2 -8.62 -13.39 -18.48
CA THR A 2 -9.41 -14.48 -19.06
C THR A 2 -10.08 -15.29 -17.96
N GLN A 3 -11.27 -15.80 -18.24
CA GLN A 3 -12.06 -16.61 -17.33
C GLN A 3 -12.27 -18.00 -17.92
N GLU A 4 -12.18 -19.02 -17.08
CA GLU A 4 -12.35 -20.42 -17.44
C GLU A 4 -13.19 -21.13 -16.38
N GLN A 5 -14.20 -21.85 -16.81
CA GLN A 5 -15.05 -22.65 -15.92
C GLN A 5 -14.33 -23.96 -15.55
N LEU A 6 -14.30 -24.28 -14.27
CA LEU A 6 -13.80 -25.56 -13.75
C LEU A 6 -14.96 -26.39 -13.21
N GLU A 7 -14.75 -27.69 -13.05
CA GLU A 7 -15.74 -28.64 -12.51
C GLU A 7 -16.28 -28.22 -11.12
N HIS A 8 -15.42 -27.62 -10.29
CA HIS A 8 -15.77 -27.20 -8.92
C HIS A 8 -15.43 -25.73 -8.63
N GLY A 9 -15.44 -24.87 -9.65
CA GLY A 9 -15.16 -23.45 -9.47
C GLY A 9 -14.93 -22.69 -10.76
N VAL A 10 -14.32 -21.52 -10.62
CA VAL A 10 -13.93 -20.65 -11.74
C VAL A 10 -12.46 -20.28 -11.59
N ARG A 11 -11.72 -20.30 -12.70
CA ARG A 11 -10.35 -19.84 -12.78
C ARG A 11 -10.28 -18.53 -13.56
N PHE A 12 -9.59 -17.55 -13.00
CA PHE A 12 -9.25 -16.30 -13.68
C PHE A 12 -7.74 -16.25 -13.88
N ARG A 13 -7.31 -15.82 -15.07
CA ARG A 13 -5.91 -15.46 -15.33
C ARG A 13 -5.82 -13.96 -15.55
N VAL A 14 -5.08 -13.29 -14.68
CA VAL A 14 -4.76 -11.87 -14.80
C VAL A 14 -3.34 -11.79 -15.31
N LYS A 15 -3.16 -11.21 -16.49
CA LYS A 15 -1.86 -11.10 -17.18
C LYS A 15 -1.54 -9.63 -17.46
N LYS A 16 -0.27 -9.27 -17.32
CA LYS A 16 0.32 -8.03 -17.81
C LYS A 16 1.46 -8.36 -18.80
N ALA A 17 2.15 -7.34 -19.30
CA ALA A 17 3.31 -7.49 -20.17
C ALA A 17 4.43 -8.32 -19.49
N HIS A 18 5.37 -8.81 -20.31
CA HIS A 18 6.59 -9.52 -19.84
C HIS A 18 6.33 -10.79 -18.99
N GLY A 19 5.17 -11.43 -19.19
CA GLY A 19 4.84 -12.69 -18.52
C GLY A 19 4.55 -12.55 -17.03
N ASP A 20 4.18 -11.36 -16.55
CA ASP A 20 3.58 -11.21 -15.23
C ASP A 20 2.14 -11.75 -15.25
N GLU A 21 1.92 -12.87 -14.56
CA GLU A 21 0.64 -13.59 -14.51
C GLU A 21 0.33 -14.04 -13.09
N VAL A 22 -0.92 -13.81 -12.71
CA VAL A 22 -1.53 -14.38 -11.50
C VAL A 22 -2.75 -15.18 -11.90
N VAL A 23 -2.82 -16.40 -11.37
CA VAL A 23 -3.94 -17.32 -11.51
C VAL A 23 -4.75 -17.30 -10.22
N ILE A 24 -6.04 -17.01 -10.35
CA ILE A 24 -6.98 -16.93 -9.25
C ILE A 24 -8.00 -18.05 -9.41
N HIS A 25 -8.17 -18.87 -8.38
CA HIS A 25 -9.23 -19.87 -8.32
C HIS A 25 -10.26 -19.46 -7.26
N ARG A 26 -11.53 -19.44 -7.68
CA ARG A 26 -12.68 -19.34 -6.79
C ARG A 26 -13.41 -20.68 -6.82
N TYR A 27 -13.29 -21.44 -5.73
CA TYR A 27 -13.96 -22.73 -5.61
C TYR A 27 -15.42 -22.55 -5.17
N ASN A 28 -16.29 -23.49 -5.55
CA ASN A 28 -17.70 -23.50 -5.15
C ASN A 28 -17.89 -23.58 -3.63
N THR A 29 -16.88 -24.07 -2.91
CA THR A 29 -16.83 -24.11 -1.44
C THR A 29 -16.61 -22.75 -0.79
N GLY A 30 -16.43 -21.68 -1.56
CA GLY A 30 -16.09 -20.35 -1.08
C GLY A 30 -14.60 -20.13 -0.83
N ARG A 31 -13.76 -21.16 -1.01
CA ARG A 31 -12.29 -21.02 -0.90
C ARG A 31 -11.72 -20.24 -2.07
N PHE A 32 -10.74 -19.40 -1.76
CA PHE A 32 -9.99 -18.58 -2.71
C PHE A 32 -8.53 -19.02 -2.71
N LEU A 33 -7.95 -19.24 -3.90
CA LEU A 33 -6.53 -19.56 -4.06
C LEU A 33 -5.93 -18.64 -5.12
N MET A 34 -4.89 -17.91 -4.75
CA MET A 34 -4.10 -17.08 -5.64
C MET A 34 -2.72 -17.69 -5.82
N GLN A 35 -2.31 -17.90 -7.07
CA GLN A 35 -1.02 -18.48 -7.43
C GLN A 35 -0.34 -17.61 -8.48
N GLY A 36 0.94 -17.35 -8.31
CA GLY A 36 1.73 -16.53 -9.21
C GLY A 36 3.04 -16.13 -8.56
N LYS A 37 3.93 -15.51 -9.33
CA LYS A 37 5.13 -14.89 -8.76
C LYS A 37 4.72 -13.58 -8.08
N ALA A 38 5.40 -13.21 -6.99
CA ALA A 38 5.18 -11.97 -6.26
C ALA A 38 5.68 -10.73 -7.05
N ARG A 39 5.04 -10.48 -8.20
CA ARG A 39 5.28 -9.37 -9.12
C ARG A 39 4.14 -8.35 -9.04
N GLU A 40 4.13 -7.38 -9.94
CA GLU A 40 3.19 -6.25 -9.90
C GLU A 40 1.72 -6.69 -9.90
N VAL A 41 1.33 -7.64 -10.77
CA VAL A 41 -0.06 -8.16 -10.81
C VAL A 41 -0.45 -8.80 -9.48
N TYR A 42 0.47 -9.53 -8.83
CA TYR A 42 0.24 -10.13 -7.51
C TYR A 42 0.04 -9.06 -6.44
N GLY A 43 0.84 -7.99 -6.49
CA GLY A 43 0.68 -6.82 -5.63
C GLY A 43 -0.69 -6.15 -5.80
N ILE A 44 -1.13 -5.92 -7.04
CA ILE A 44 -2.43 -5.30 -7.36
C ILE A 44 -3.58 -6.16 -6.85
N VAL A 45 -3.58 -7.48 -7.12
CA VAL A 45 -4.65 -8.38 -6.65
C VAL A 45 -4.67 -8.45 -5.13
N SER A 46 -3.50 -8.58 -4.48
CA SER A 46 -3.40 -8.57 -3.02
C SER A 46 -3.96 -7.28 -2.40
N ALA A 47 -3.69 -6.14 -3.04
CA ALA A 47 -4.21 -4.84 -2.64
C ALA A 47 -5.75 -4.80 -2.63
N VAL A 48 -6.41 -5.36 -3.64
CA VAL A 48 -7.87 -5.46 -3.72
C VAL A 48 -8.40 -6.43 -2.66
N LEU A 49 -7.73 -7.55 -2.43
CA LEU A 49 -8.10 -8.50 -1.38
C LEU A 49 -8.00 -7.86 0.02
N CYS A 50 -7.00 -7.03 0.28
CA CYS A 50 -6.89 -6.27 1.52
C CYS A 50 -8.07 -5.31 1.76
N GLU A 51 -8.82 -4.93 0.74
CA GLU A 51 -10.03 -4.11 0.90
C GLU A 51 -11.25 -5.01 1.17
N LEU A 52 -11.38 -6.13 0.44
CA LEU A 52 -12.59 -6.95 0.42
C LEU A 52 -12.64 -8.06 1.49
N VAL A 53 -11.50 -8.62 1.89
CA VAL A 53 -11.45 -9.82 2.75
C VAL A 53 -11.32 -9.41 4.22
N PRO A 54 -12.20 -9.86 5.14
CA PRO A 54 -12.13 -9.48 6.55
C PRO A 54 -10.84 -9.93 7.26
N ASP A 55 -10.37 -11.14 6.99
CA ASP A 55 -9.17 -11.70 7.62
C ASP A 55 -7.90 -11.15 6.97
N LYS A 56 -7.44 -10.00 7.48
CA LYS A 56 -6.23 -9.33 6.98
C LYS A 56 -4.95 -10.11 7.33
N GLN A 57 -4.95 -10.87 8.43
CA GLN A 57 -3.78 -11.66 8.84
C GLN A 57 -3.50 -12.79 7.84
N ALA A 58 -4.55 -13.47 7.35
CA ALA A 58 -4.40 -14.48 6.31
C ALA A 58 -3.79 -13.92 5.02
N ILE A 59 -4.12 -12.68 4.65
CA ILE A 59 -3.56 -12.02 3.46
C ILE A 59 -2.06 -11.75 3.65
N VAL A 60 -1.68 -11.17 4.80
CA VAL A 60 -0.27 -10.93 5.12
C VAL A 60 0.50 -12.25 5.15
N GLN A 61 -0.06 -13.30 5.75
CA GLN A 61 0.56 -14.62 5.78
C GLN A 61 0.77 -15.20 4.36
N ALA A 62 -0.21 -15.06 3.47
CA ALA A 62 -0.09 -15.49 2.08
C ALA A 62 1.01 -14.70 1.32
N GLN A 63 1.18 -13.42 1.62
CA GLN A 63 2.28 -12.61 1.04
C GLN A 63 3.64 -13.07 1.53
N LEU A 64 3.78 -13.39 2.83
CA LEU A 64 5.04 -13.90 3.40
C LEU A 64 5.47 -15.22 2.77
N VAL A 65 4.52 -16.12 2.50
CA VAL A 65 4.80 -17.35 1.75
C VAL A 65 5.26 -17.04 0.33
N ALA A 66 4.65 -16.06 -0.34
CA ALA A 66 5.04 -15.67 -1.69
C ALA A 66 6.42 -14.97 -1.77
N PHE A 67 6.91 -14.43 -0.65
CA PHE A 67 8.24 -13.84 -0.53
C PHE A 67 9.30 -14.81 -0.01
N ASP A 68 8.98 -16.10 0.14
CA ASP A 68 9.86 -17.11 0.75
C ASP A 68 10.34 -16.72 2.17
N LEU A 69 9.46 -16.06 2.95
CA LEU A 69 9.68 -15.68 4.35
C LEU A 69 8.77 -16.45 5.33
N PRO A 70 8.69 -17.79 5.28
CA PRO A 70 7.77 -18.54 6.14
C PRO A 70 8.10 -18.45 7.64
N GLN A 71 9.32 -18.05 7.99
CA GLN A 71 9.75 -17.88 9.39
C GLN A 71 9.25 -16.57 10.01
N VAL A 72 8.88 -15.59 9.18
CA VAL A 72 8.26 -14.36 9.65
C VAL A 72 6.77 -14.62 9.83
N LYS A 73 6.22 -14.27 11.00
CA LYS A 73 4.78 -14.41 11.25
C LYS A 73 4.07 -13.09 10.97
N ALA A 74 2.90 -13.18 10.34
CA ALA A 74 2.06 -12.01 10.06
C ALA A 74 1.75 -11.20 11.34
N LYS A 75 1.48 -11.91 12.44
CA LYS A 75 1.22 -11.28 13.75
C LYS A 75 2.38 -10.40 14.22
N ASP A 76 3.61 -10.92 14.14
CA ASP A 76 4.80 -10.21 14.62
C ASP A 76 5.06 -8.93 13.80
N LEU A 77 4.81 -8.97 12.48
CA LEU A 77 4.91 -7.78 11.62
C LEU A 77 3.86 -6.72 11.94
N LEU A 78 2.62 -7.14 12.21
CA LEU A 78 1.55 -6.22 12.58
C LEU A 78 1.81 -5.60 13.96
N GLU A 79 2.38 -6.36 14.90
CA GLU A 79 2.82 -5.84 16.20
C GLU A 79 4.00 -4.88 16.05
N GLU A 80 4.99 -5.20 15.22
CA GLU A 80 6.11 -4.31 14.88
C GLU A 80 5.60 -2.99 14.28
N LEU A 81 4.64 -3.05 13.36
CA LEU A 81 4.05 -1.85 12.78
C LEU A 81 3.36 -0.97 13.83
N LYS A 82 2.62 -1.58 14.77
CA LYS A 82 1.99 -0.85 15.89
C LYS A 82 3.03 -0.17 16.79
N GLN A 83 4.22 -0.75 16.94
CA GLN A 83 5.32 -0.12 17.67
C GLN A 83 5.93 1.06 16.91
N TRP A 84 5.96 1.00 15.57
CA TRP A 84 6.40 2.11 14.73
C TRP A 84 5.41 3.27 14.67
N THR A 85 4.10 2.97 14.69
CA THR A 85 3.04 3.98 14.53
C THR A 85 1.97 3.89 15.63
N PRO A 86 2.35 3.98 16.92
CA PRO A 86 1.42 3.81 18.04
C PRO A 86 0.28 4.84 18.05
N SER A 87 0.52 6.07 17.60
CA SER A 87 -0.49 7.13 17.56
C SER A 87 -1.46 6.97 16.39
N ALA A 88 -1.10 6.20 15.37
CA ALA A 88 -1.89 6.02 14.15
C ALA A 88 -2.63 4.66 14.09
N VAL A 89 -2.56 3.83 15.14
CA VAL A 89 -3.15 2.47 15.13
C VAL A 89 -4.65 2.50 14.82
N GLU A 90 -5.39 3.42 15.43
CA GLU A 90 -6.84 3.56 15.23
C GLU A 90 -7.15 4.09 13.82
N ILE A 91 -6.39 5.08 13.33
CA ILE A 91 -6.59 5.70 12.02
C ILE A 91 -6.28 4.72 10.88
N LEU A 92 -5.19 3.94 11.00
CA LEU A 92 -4.81 2.94 10.01
C LEU A 92 -5.78 1.74 10.01
N GLY A 93 -6.23 1.33 11.20
CA GLY A 93 -6.96 0.08 11.41
C GLY A 93 -6.20 -1.15 10.89
N ASP A 94 -6.88 -2.30 10.89
CA ASP A 94 -6.27 -3.56 10.44
C ASP A 94 -5.98 -3.56 8.92
N ALA A 95 -6.79 -2.85 8.13
CA ALA A 95 -6.62 -2.78 6.69
C ALA A 95 -5.39 -1.96 6.29
N GLY A 96 -5.20 -0.76 6.87
CA GLY A 96 -4.01 0.06 6.64
C GLY A 96 -2.74 -0.65 7.12
N ALA A 97 -2.82 -1.31 8.27
CA ALA A 97 -1.70 -2.09 8.81
C ALA A 97 -1.29 -3.24 7.87
N ALA A 98 -2.25 -4.00 7.35
CA ALA A 98 -2.00 -5.08 6.41
C ALA A 98 -1.49 -4.60 5.05
N ILE A 99 -1.82 -3.37 4.62
CA ILE A 99 -1.25 -2.76 3.41
C ILE A 99 0.23 -2.44 3.59
N ILE A 100 0.66 -2.00 4.78
CA ILE A 100 2.05 -1.60 5.05
C ILE A 100 2.95 -2.81 5.37
N ALA A 101 2.41 -3.84 6.05
CA ALA A 101 3.18 -5.00 6.53
C ALA A 101 4.11 -5.66 5.50
N PRO A 102 3.76 -5.77 4.20
CA PRO A 102 4.66 -6.29 3.18
C PRO A 102 5.97 -5.52 3.05
N SER A 103 5.97 -4.19 3.20
CA SER A 103 7.20 -3.40 3.19
C SER A 103 8.12 -3.83 4.33
N LEU A 104 7.59 -4.00 5.56
CA LEU A 104 8.37 -4.46 6.70
C LEU A 104 8.98 -5.86 6.48
N ALA A 105 8.22 -6.75 5.84
CA ALA A 105 8.72 -8.07 5.46
C ALA A 105 9.87 -7.98 4.44
N LEU A 106 9.66 -7.22 3.37
CA LEU A 106 10.63 -7.08 2.27
C LEU A 106 11.96 -6.49 2.76
N MET A 107 11.95 -5.50 3.67
CA MET A 107 13.19 -4.95 4.23
C MET A 107 14.10 -6.00 4.89
N LYS A 108 13.51 -7.09 5.42
CA LYS A 108 14.21 -8.19 6.08
C LYS A 108 14.83 -9.19 5.08
N LEU A 109 14.46 -9.14 3.80
CA LEU A 109 15.05 -10.00 2.77
C LEU A 109 16.49 -9.61 2.47
N ASN A 110 17.38 -10.59 2.41
CA ASN A 110 18.71 -10.41 1.87
C ASN A 110 18.74 -10.89 0.40
N VAL A 111 18.20 -10.07 -0.49
CA VAL A 111 18.13 -10.35 -1.94
C VAL A 111 18.73 -9.18 -2.72
N GLU A 112 19.50 -9.51 -3.75
CA GLU A 112 20.01 -8.54 -4.70
C GLU A 112 19.00 -8.37 -5.85
N LEU A 113 18.52 -7.15 -6.03
CA LEU A 113 17.61 -6.76 -7.11
C LEU A 113 18.18 -5.58 -7.89
N THR A 114 17.82 -5.48 -9.17
CA THR A 114 18.11 -4.31 -9.99
C THR A 114 17.15 -3.15 -9.69
N ASP A 115 15.98 -3.44 -9.14
CA ASP A 115 15.00 -2.44 -8.71
C ASP A 115 14.32 -2.86 -7.39
N TYR A 116 14.50 -2.05 -6.37
CA TYR A 116 13.94 -2.20 -5.03
C TYR A 116 12.65 -1.39 -4.83
N SER A 117 12.07 -0.78 -5.87
CA SER A 117 10.82 0.00 -5.77
C SER A 117 9.68 -0.79 -5.10
N ALA A 118 9.63 -2.11 -5.32
CA ALA A 118 8.69 -3.02 -4.68
C ALA A 118 8.72 -3.00 -3.14
N PHE A 119 9.84 -2.63 -2.52
CA PHE A 119 10.00 -2.56 -1.07
C PHE A 119 9.28 -1.34 -0.50
N ALA A 120 9.24 -0.24 -1.26
CA ALA A 120 8.64 1.02 -0.85
C ALA A 120 7.14 1.13 -1.17
N TYR A 121 6.65 0.43 -2.21
CA TYR A 121 5.25 0.56 -2.64
C TYR A 121 4.20 0.28 -1.56
N PRO A 122 4.29 -0.82 -0.77
CA PRO A 122 3.28 -1.10 0.24
C PRO A 122 3.19 0.02 1.30
N ALA A 123 4.33 0.55 1.74
CA ALA A 123 4.39 1.70 2.64
C ALA A 123 3.75 2.95 2.01
N LEU A 124 4.11 3.32 0.77
CA LEU A 124 3.52 4.48 0.08
C LEU A 124 2.00 4.32 -0.13
N LYS A 125 1.51 3.10 -0.40
CA LYS A 125 0.07 2.81 -0.45
C LYS A 125 -0.57 2.94 0.94
N GLY A 126 0.12 2.55 1.99
CA GLY A 126 -0.32 2.77 3.38
C GLY A 126 -0.42 4.24 3.74
N LEU A 127 0.53 5.07 3.29
CA LEU A 127 0.46 6.53 3.45
C LEU A 127 -0.76 7.12 2.72
N GLU A 128 -1.06 6.61 1.52
CA GLU A 128 -2.28 6.96 0.79
C GLU A 128 -3.54 6.63 1.59
N ALA A 129 -3.62 5.40 2.13
CA ALA A 129 -4.75 4.94 2.93
C ALA A 129 -4.92 5.78 4.21
N TYR A 130 -3.82 6.10 4.89
CA TYR A 130 -3.80 6.99 6.06
C TYR A 130 -4.40 8.37 5.75
N MET A 131 -3.97 9.02 4.65
CA MET A 131 -4.55 10.30 4.23
C MET A 131 -6.03 10.19 3.90
N LYS A 132 -6.46 9.10 3.26
CA LYS A 132 -7.88 8.88 2.95
C LYS A 132 -8.72 8.70 4.21
N ALA A 133 -8.19 7.99 5.22
CA ALA A 133 -8.85 7.82 6.51
C ALA A 133 -9.06 9.18 7.20
N LEU A 134 -8.00 10.00 7.29
CA LEU A 134 -8.08 11.36 7.84
C LEU A 134 -9.13 12.22 7.12
N MET A 135 -9.16 12.17 5.79
CA MET A 135 -10.14 12.94 5.01
C MET A 135 -11.57 12.41 5.23
N ALA A 136 -11.75 11.10 5.37
CA ALA A 136 -13.05 10.48 5.59
C ALA A 136 -13.66 10.81 6.97
N GLU A 137 -12.83 10.95 8.02
CA GLU A 137 -13.27 11.37 9.36
C GLU A 137 -13.90 12.77 9.37
N HIS A 138 -13.60 13.59 8.36
CA HIS A 138 -14.17 14.93 8.18
C HIS A 138 -15.21 14.99 7.03
N ASP A 139 -15.89 13.89 6.73
CA ASP A 139 -16.92 13.77 5.67
C ASP A 139 -16.38 14.13 4.27
N MET A 140 -15.09 13.90 4.03
CA MET A 140 -14.44 14.15 2.74
C MET A 140 -13.79 12.87 2.14
N PRO A 141 -14.54 11.77 1.96
CA PRO A 141 -13.96 10.55 1.42
C PRO A 141 -13.40 10.77 0.00
N ILE A 142 -12.12 10.44 -0.17
CA ILE A 142 -11.44 10.53 -1.47
C ILE A 142 -11.69 9.25 -2.26
N GLN A 143 -12.40 9.37 -3.39
CA GLN A 143 -12.64 8.24 -4.27
C GLN A 143 -11.39 7.86 -5.08
N ASN A 144 -11.16 6.56 -5.26
CA ASN A 144 -10.01 6.03 -6.00
C ASN A 144 -9.90 6.55 -7.45
N VAL A 145 -11.04 6.77 -8.11
CA VAL A 145 -11.08 7.23 -9.51
C VAL A 145 -10.59 8.67 -9.66
N VAL A 146 -10.94 9.54 -8.72
CA VAL A 146 -10.60 10.96 -8.75
C VAL A 146 -9.23 11.22 -8.09
N GLY A 147 -8.89 10.41 -7.08
CA GLY A 147 -7.70 10.60 -6.26
C GLY A 147 -7.70 11.97 -5.57
N PHE A 148 -6.51 12.44 -5.21
CA PHE A 148 -6.33 13.69 -4.47
C PHE A 148 -6.32 14.95 -5.34
N GLY A 149 -6.30 14.83 -6.68
CA GLY A 149 -6.06 15.97 -7.58
C GLY A 149 -7.06 17.12 -7.46
N SER A 150 -8.31 16.82 -7.09
CA SER A 150 -9.34 17.85 -6.88
C SER A 150 -9.21 18.59 -5.54
N SER A 151 -8.49 18.04 -4.57
CA SER A 151 -8.39 18.56 -3.19
C SER A 151 -7.14 19.40 -2.94
N PHE A 152 -6.13 19.27 -3.79
CA PHE A 152 -4.82 19.92 -3.61
C PHE A 152 -4.52 21.01 -4.65
N ASN A 153 -3.67 21.96 -4.26
CA ASN A 153 -2.97 22.90 -5.12
C ASN A 153 -1.47 22.80 -4.80
N GLY A 154 -0.72 22.06 -5.64
CA GLY A 154 0.63 21.64 -5.28
C GLY A 154 0.62 20.72 -4.04
N PRO A 155 1.52 20.91 -3.07
CA PRO A 155 1.55 20.11 -1.84
C PRO A 155 0.52 20.57 -0.78
N LYS A 156 -0.25 21.63 -1.06
CA LYS A 156 -1.19 22.24 -0.11
C LYS A 156 -2.64 21.89 -0.42
N LEU A 157 -3.46 21.75 0.60
CA LEU A 157 -4.89 21.58 0.44
C LEU A 157 -5.53 22.90 -0.01
N LYS A 158 -6.59 22.82 -0.81
CA LYS A 158 -7.35 24.00 -1.22
C LYS A 158 -8.04 24.61 0.00
N SER A 159 -8.18 25.94 0.04
CA SER A 159 -8.77 26.67 1.18
C SER A 159 -10.16 26.15 1.58
N GLY A 160 -11.01 25.84 0.60
CA GLY A 160 -12.34 25.27 0.87
C GLY A 160 -12.31 23.85 1.47
N VAL A 161 -11.24 23.09 1.25
CA VAL A 161 -11.00 21.78 1.88
C VAL A 161 -10.53 21.99 3.31
N CYS A 162 -9.57 22.88 3.54
CA CYS A 162 -9.08 23.22 4.88
C CYS A 162 -10.21 23.71 5.80
N ALA A 163 -11.10 24.56 5.27
CA ALA A 163 -12.25 25.08 6.01
C ALA A 163 -13.25 23.98 6.42
N LYS A 164 -13.40 22.92 5.61
CA LYS A 164 -14.28 21.78 5.93
C LYS A 164 -13.67 20.87 6.99
N ILE A 165 -12.37 20.57 6.88
CA ILE A 165 -11.65 19.77 7.87
C ILE A 165 -11.66 20.50 9.23
N ASN A 166 -11.51 21.83 9.22
CA ASN A 166 -11.56 22.68 10.41
C ASN A 166 -10.64 22.22 11.56
N CYS A 167 -9.54 21.56 11.22
CA CYS A 167 -8.50 21.10 12.14
C CYS A 167 -7.14 21.34 11.50
N GLN A 168 -6.37 22.29 12.04
CA GLN A 168 -5.06 22.64 11.50
C GLN A 168 -4.08 21.47 11.56
N HIS A 169 -4.16 20.63 12.61
CA HIS A 169 -3.31 19.44 12.74
C HIS A 169 -3.64 18.39 11.67
N THR A 170 -4.93 18.12 11.41
CA THR A 170 -5.33 17.21 10.33
C THR A 170 -4.94 17.75 8.96
N VAL A 171 -5.13 19.06 8.71
CA VAL A 171 -4.67 19.71 7.47
C VAL A 171 -3.17 19.53 7.28
N ALA A 172 -2.38 19.84 8.31
CA ALA A 172 -0.92 19.68 8.26
C ALA A 172 -0.50 18.23 8.06
N ALA A 173 -1.20 17.28 8.70
CA ALA A 173 -0.96 15.85 8.55
C ALA A 173 -1.17 15.38 7.10
N VAL A 174 -2.29 15.77 6.50
CA VAL A 174 -2.64 15.44 5.12
C VAL A 174 -1.68 16.09 4.13
N GLU A 175 -1.34 17.37 4.30
CA GLU A 175 -0.40 18.07 3.42
C GLU A 175 1.02 17.48 3.47
N LYS A 176 1.55 17.22 4.69
CA LYS A 176 2.88 16.62 4.85
C LYS A 176 2.94 15.21 4.28
N SER A 177 1.89 14.41 4.50
CA SER A 177 1.79 13.06 3.93
C SER A 177 1.69 13.11 2.41
N TYR A 178 0.94 14.07 1.86
CA TYR A 178 0.77 14.20 0.41
C TYR A 178 2.05 14.65 -0.29
N ASP A 179 2.83 15.55 0.32
CA ASP A 179 4.12 15.98 -0.22
C ASP A 179 5.09 14.79 -0.38
N LEU A 180 5.22 13.96 0.67
CA LEU A 180 6.01 12.74 0.62
C LEU A 180 5.45 11.74 -0.41
N TYR A 181 4.15 11.49 -0.40
CA TYR A 181 3.50 10.59 -1.35
C TYR A 181 3.74 11.05 -2.79
N ASN A 182 3.48 12.31 -3.11
CA ASN A 182 3.57 12.84 -4.47
C ASN A 182 5.02 12.83 -5.01
N LYS A 183 6.01 13.09 -4.15
CA LYS A 183 7.46 13.03 -4.50
C LYS A 183 7.87 11.66 -5.04
N HIS A 184 7.32 10.58 -4.47
CA HIS A 184 7.69 9.22 -4.83
C HIS A 184 6.71 8.56 -5.80
N ARG A 185 5.41 8.89 -5.73
CA ARG A 185 4.37 8.21 -6.49
C ARG A 185 4.55 8.35 -8.00
N HIS A 186 4.78 9.56 -8.50
CA HIS A 186 4.79 9.74 -9.96
C HIS A 186 6.02 9.10 -10.61
N SER A 187 7.16 9.11 -9.93
CA SER A 187 8.42 8.59 -10.49
C SER A 187 8.61 7.09 -10.27
N LEU A 188 8.14 6.54 -9.14
CA LEU A 188 8.30 5.11 -8.86
C LEU A 188 7.21 4.25 -9.49
N PHE A 189 6.01 4.78 -9.77
CA PHE A 189 4.87 3.97 -10.21
C PHE A 189 4.58 4.09 -11.72
N HIS A 190 5.29 4.97 -12.43
CA HIS A 190 5.15 5.14 -13.86
C HIS A 190 6.53 5.13 -14.53
N ALA A 191 6.65 4.36 -15.62
CA ALA A 191 7.78 4.47 -16.52
C ALA A 191 7.73 5.82 -17.26
N ASP A 192 8.89 6.41 -17.49
CA ASP A 192 9.00 7.60 -18.32
C ASP A 192 8.72 7.22 -19.80
N ALA A 193 8.29 8.20 -20.59
CA ALA A 193 8.10 8.00 -22.03
C ALA A 193 9.40 7.56 -22.71
N ASN A 194 10.54 8.00 -22.18
CA ASN A 194 11.84 7.40 -22.46
C ASN A 194 12.17 6.36 -21.38
N ILE A 195 12.12 5.07 -21.75
CA ILE A 195 12.32 3.94 -20.83
C ILE A 195 13.62 4.06 -20.04
N GLU A 196 14.71 4.54 -20.65
CA GLU A 196 16.02 4.71 -20.00
C GLU A 196 16.03 5.78 -18.88
N LEU A 197 15.03 6.66 -18.86
CA LEU A 197 14.85 7.68 -17.83
C LEU A 197 13.86 7.25 -16.74
N SER A 198 13.28 6.05 -16.85
CA SER A 198 12.37 5.52 -15.83
C SER A 198 13.14 5.36 -14.53
N ARG A 199 12.66 6.01 -13.47
CA ARG A 199 13.28 5.90 -12.16
C ARG A 199 13.08 4.49 -11.61
N ILE A 200 14.19 3.87 -11.23
CA ILE A 200 14.23 2.67 -10.42
C ILE A 200 14.94 2.98 -9.09
N ILE A 201 14.76 2.14 -8.10
CA ILE A 201 15.56 2.21 -6.87
C ILE A 201 16.62 1.13 -6.95
N GLU A 202 17.84 1.47 -7.36
CA GLU A 202 18.91 0.49 -7.51
C GLU A 202 19.48 0.02 -6.17
N GLN A 203 19.34 0.87 -5.13
CA GLN A 203 19.90 0.60 -3.82
C GLN A 203 18.83 0.25 -2.81
N LYS A 204 18.92 -0.96 -2.22
CA LYS A 204 18.02 -1.41 -1.15
C LYS A 204 17.86 -0.36 -0.05
N GLN A 205 18.96 0.30 0.32
CA GLN A 205 18.96 1.29 1.40
C GLN A 205 18.08 2.52 1.10
N GLU A 206 17.97 2.94 -0.16
CA GLU A 206 17.06 4.02 -0.56
C GLU A 206 15.61 3.59 -0.34
N ALA A 207 15.23 2.38 -0.77
CA ALA A 207 13.87 1.88 -0.58
C ALA A 207 13.51 1.73 0.90
N VAL A 208 14.45 1.22 1.71
CA VAL A 208 14.31 1.13 3.18
C VAL A 208 14.13 2.53 3.80
N SER A 209 14.89 3.54 3.33
CA SER A 209 14.73 4.92 3.79
C SER A 209 13.32 5.46 3.51
N ILE A 210 12.77 5.18 2.32
CA ILE A 210 11.40 5.61 1.97
C ILE A 210 10.38 4.95 2.90
N VAL A 211 10.52 3.66 3.21
CA VAL A 211 9.63 2.97 4.15
C VAL A 211 9.71 3.63 5.53
N HIS A 212 10.90 3.92 6.04
CA HIS A 212 11.05 4.60 7.33
C HIS A 212 10.51 6.02 7.33
N ASP A 213 10.68 6.77 6.24
CA ASP A 213 10.15 8.13 6.12
C ASP A 213 8.62 8.14 6.10
N VAL A 214 7.99 7.14 5.46
CA VAL A 214 6.54 6.92 5.54
C VAL A 214 6.10 6.65 6.97
N LEU A 215 6.69 5.65 7.64
CA LEU A 215 6.30 5.28 9.01
C LEU A 215 6.46 6.45 9.98
N ARG A 216 7.58 7.17 9.88
CA ARG A 216 7.86 8.36 10.68
C ARG A 216 6.87 9.49 10.39
N THR A 217 6.48 9.69 9.13
CA THR A 217 5.52 10.73 8.76
C THR A 217 4.13 10.42 9.30
N ILE A 218 3.68 9.17 9.19
CA ILE A 218 2.40 8.73 9.76
C ILE A 218 2.40 8.98 11.28
N GLU A 219 3.40 8.47 12.01
CA GLU A 219 3.44 8.61 13.47
C GLU A 219 3.55 10.06 13.94
N GLN A 220 4.46 10.84 13.34
CA GLN A 220 4.66 12.23 13.72
C GLN A 220 3.44 13.10 13.47
N THR A 221 2.65 12.79 12.44
CA THR A 221 1.47 13.59 12.12
C THR A 221 0.26 13.13 12.93
N ALA A 222 0.08 11.83 13.10
CA ALA A 222 -1.00 11.28 13.93
C ALA A 222 -0.88 11.71 15.39
N SER A 223 0.33 11.72 15.95
CA SER A 223 0.57 12.17 17.35
C SER A 223 0.22 13.64 17.62
N GLN A 224 0.05 14.46 16.56
CA GLN A 224 -0.31 15.87 16.68
C GLN A 224 -1.82 16.12 16.51
N ILE A 225 -2.59 15.12 16.05
CA ILE A 225 -4.03 15.27 15.85
C ILE A 225 -4.73 15.12 17.21
N PRO A 226 -5.55 16.10 17.62
CA PRO A 226 -6.36 15.99 18.83
C PRO A 226 -7.31 14.79 18.72
N LYS A 227 -7.40 14.00 19.80
CA LYS A 227 -8.35 12.88 19.93
C LYS A 227 -9.72 13.35 20.39
#